data_AF-E4XXJ4-F1
#
_entry.id   AF-E4XXJ4-F1
#
_cell.length_a   1.000
_cell.length_b   1.000
_cell.length_c   1.000
_cell.angle_alpha   90.00
_cell.angle_beta   90.00
_cell.angle_gamma   90.00
#
_symmetry.space_group_name_H-M   'P 1'
#
loop_
_entity.id
_entity.type
_entity.pdbx_description
1 polymer ?
#
loop_
_entity_poly.entity_id
_entity_poly.type
_entity_poly.pdbx_seq_one_letter_code
_entity_poly.pdbx_strand_id
1 'polypeptide(L)'
;MKIFTIKNLLFFAAVAEAQTRERSATEAPGWVTTPKVEDQEEGLEARGSGKIEARRYGDLKNIAEVIFTHPGHNKMNQFEFNTFWSRLWSYGCHCFSADSDRPMSEMGFGIPVDGVDSACRNFKRCQRCVSQQYNGTTPMGECIGEFVRYRWVEGMDGYPAYAGQGNTCEEGLFQCDYNFAMDLFDEPPLDPRFSKVDSIYGWDRFAYGNCKRPEHNDIPYRHECCHTGGNWQWYNAHTKKCCHGVKVARIDDTCNHHPRSK
;
A
#
# COMPACT_ATOMS: atom_id res chain seq x y z
N MET A 1 -70.47 -9.28 29.77
CA MET A 1 -69.82 -8.41 28.76
C MET A 1 -68.46 -9.00 28.46
N LYS A 2 -68.39 -9.86 27.43
CA LYS A 2 -67.75 -9.66 26.11
C LYS A 2 -66.20 -9.56 26.20
N ILE A 3 -65.44 -10.66 26.00
CA ILE A 3 -65.00 -11.29 24.72
C ILE A 3 -63.71 -10.57 24.21
N PHE A 4 -62.58 -11.20 23.83
CA PHE A 4 -62.33 -12.26 22.83
C PHE A 4 -61.10 -13.12 23.16
N THR A 5 -61.22 -14.42 22.88
CA THR A 5 -60.17 -15.45 22.95
C THR A 5 -59.74 -15.86 21.54
N ILE A 6 -58.46 -16.21 21.40
CA ILE A 6 -57.77 -16.74 20.21
C ILE A 6 -58.23 -18.17 19.90
N LYS A 7 -58.41 -18.50 18.61
CA LYS A 7 -58.23 -19.86 18.03
C LYS A 7 -58.40 -19.86 16.50
N ASN A 8 -57.39 -20.35 15.77
CA ASN A 8 -57.50 -21.51 14.87
C ASN A 8 -56.25 -21.67 13.99
N LEU A 9 -55.45 -22.69 14.31
CA LEU A 9 -54.74 -23.52 13.34
C LEU A 9 -55.75 -24.51 12.76
N LEU A 10 -55.63 -24.87 11.47
CA LEU A 10 -55.85 -26.24 10.99
C LEU A 10 -55.15 -26.46 9.63
N PHE A 11 -54.36 -27.53 9.61
CA PHE A 11 -53.83 -28.27 8.47
C PHE A 11 -54.96 -28.82 7.60
N PHE A 12 -54.75 -28.94 6.28
CA PHE A 12 -55.15 -30.12 5.49
C PHE A 12 -54.27 -30.27 4.24
N ALA A 13 -53.81 -31.50 4.03
CA ALA A 13 -53.11 -31.99 2.85
C ALA A 13 -54.10 -32.38 1.74
N ALA A 14 -53.63 -32.38 0.47
CA ALA A 14 -54.25 -33.14 -0.60
C ALA A 14 -53.17 -33.62 -1.61
N VAL A 15 -53.28 -34.89 -1.97
CA VAL A 15 -52.49 -35.69 -2.94
C VAL A 15 -53.49 -36.24 -3.96
N ALA A 16 -53.11 -36.31 -5.25
CA ALA A 16 -53.45 -37.33 -6.27
C ALA A 16 -53.08 -36.79 -7.68
N GLU A 17 -52.10 -37.35 -8.38
CA GLU A 17 -52.21 -38.39 -9.46
C GLU A 17 -52.90 -37.89 -10.73
N ALA A 18 -52.61 -38.29 -11.96
CA ALA A 18 -51.51 -38.91 -12.72
C ALA A 18 -52.06 -38.99 -14.15
N GLN A 19 -51.26 -38.82 -15.21
CA GLN A 19 -51.55 -39.48 -16.50
C GLN A 19 -50.33 -39.51 -17.43
N THR A 20 -49.95 -40.74 -17.75
CA THR A 20 -48.89 -41.19 -18.65
C THR A 20 -49.40 -41.30 -20.09
N ARG A 21 -48.51 -41.08 -21.08
CA ARG A 21 -48.68 -41.61 -22.45
C ARG A 21 -47.32 -41.95 -23.05
N GLU A 22 -47.25 -43.14 -23.64
CA GLU A 22 -46.05 -43.87 -24.06
C GLU A 22 -45.50 -43.57 -25.48
N ARG A 23 -44.29 -44.10 -25.70
CA ARG A 23 -43.55 -44.41 -26.96
C ARG A 23 -42.72 -43.24 -27.53
N SER A 24 -41.46 -43.40 -27.92
CA SER A 24 -40.80 -44.56 -28.54
C SER A 24 -39.30 -44.58 -28.20
N ALA A 25 -38.75 -45.77 -27.98
CA ALA A 25 -37.32 -46.02 -27.86
C ALA A 25 -36.69 -46.14 -29.25
N THR A 26 -35.55 -45.46 -29.44
CA THR A 26 -34.58 -45.72 -30.50
C THR A 26 -33.20 -45.45 -29.91
N GLU A 27 -32.39 -46.50 -29.89
CA GLU A 27 -31.01 -46.52 -29.43
C GLU A 27 -30.11 -45.79 -30.43
N ALA A 28 -29.19 -44.95 -29.94
CA ALA A 28 -27.93 -44.61 -30.60
C ALA A 28 -26.93 -44.03 -29.57
N PRO A 29 -25.61 -44.21 -29.76
CA PRO A 29 -24.62 -44.28 -28.68
C PRO A 29 -23.84 -42.97 -28.46
N GLY A 30 -23.20 -42.87 -27.29
CA GLY A 30 -22.02 -42.02 -27.09
C GLY A 30 -22.28 -40.74 -26.31
N TRP A 31 -22.23 -40.83 -24.98
CA TRP A 31 -22.04 -39.67 -24.11
C TRP A 31 -20.59 -39.18 -24.25
N VAL A 32 -20.40 -38.05 -24.93
CA VAL A 32 -19.21 -37.21 -24.77
C VAL A 32 -19.67 -35.94 -24.08
N THR A 33 -19.58 -35.95 -22.76
CA THR A 33 -19.66 -34.73 -21.95
C THR A 33 -18.42 -33.90 -22.26
N THR A 34 -18.60 -32.75 -22.89
CA THR A 34 -17.53 -31.75 -23.05
C THR A 34 -17.04 -31.31 -21.66
N PRO A 35 -15.73 -31.41 -21.35
CA PRO A 35 -15.19 -30.84 -20.13
C PRO A 35 -15.28 -29.32 -20.18
N LYS A 36 -15.58 -28.71 -19.03
CA LYS A 36 -15.29 -27.29 -18.79
C LYS A 36 -13.83 -27.04 -19.14
N VAL A 37 -13.59 -26.09 -20.05
CA VAL A 37 -12.27 -25.51 -20.25
C VAL A 37 -12.02 -24.62 -19.03
N GLU A 38 -11.39 -25.23 -18.04
CA GLU A 38 -10.71 -24.59 -16.92
C GLU A 38 -9.34 -24.18 -17.45
N ASP A 39 -9.26 -22.99 -18.04
CA ASP A 39 -7.99 -22.45 -18.49
C ASP A 39 -7.19 -22.01 -17.26
N GLN A 40 -6.02 -22.63 -17.17
CA GLN A 40 -5.02 -22.56 -16.15
C GLN A 40 -4.41 -21.15 -16.06
N GLU A 41 -4.72 -20.41 -14.99
CA GLU A 41 -3.82 -19.36 -14.49
C GLU A 41 -2.71 -20.03 -13.65
N GLU A 42 -1.80 -20.74 -14.32
CA GLU A 42 -0.51 -21.10 -13.71
C GLU A 42 0.51 -19.98 -14.01
N GLY A 43 1.02 -19.35 -12.95
CA GLY A 43 2.35 -18.72 -13.02
C GLY A 43 2.49 -17.25 -12.64
N LEU A 44 1.70 -16.72 -11.71
CA LEU A 44 2.11 -15.55 -10.91
C LEU A 44 1.34 -15.52 -9.59
N GLU A 45 1.70 -16.42 -8.67
CA GLU A 45 1.07 -16.46 -7.35
C GLU A 45 1.32 -15.14 -6.62
N ALA A 46 0.26 -14.33 -6.50
CA ALA A 46 0.24 -13.19 -5.60
C ALA A 46 0.48 -13.70 -4.18
N ARG A 47 1.67 -13.43 -3.62
CA ARG A 47 2.04 -13.83 -2.25
C ARG A 47 1.12 -13.16 -1.24
N GLY A 48 0.39 -13.93 -0.41
CA GLY A 48 -0.38 -13.32 0.70
C GLY A 48 -1.23 -14.23 1.59
N SER A 49 -0.63 -14.91 2.58
CA SER A 49 -1.32 -15.60 3.69
C SER A 49 -0.87 -15.07 5.06
N GLY A 50 -1.62 -14.12 5.65
CA GLY A 50 -1.37 -13.56 7.00
C GLY A 50 -2.54 -12.77 7.59
N LYS A 51 -2.48 -12.38 8.87
CA LYS A 51 -3.47 -11.47 9.52
C LYS A 51 -3.43 -10.06 8.89
N ILE A 52 -4.53 -9.30 8.95
CA ILE A 52 -4.75 -8.05 8.17
C ILE A 52 -3.60 -7.03 8.33
N GLU A 53 -3.18 -6.71 9.55
CA GLU A 53 -2.07 -5.78 9.82
C GLU A 53 -0.69 -6.33 9.39
N ALA A 54 -0.47 -7.64 9.59
CA ALA A 54 0.78 -8.30 9.21
C ALA A 54 0.99 -8.37 7.69
N ARG A 55 -0.10 -8.34 6.90
CA ARG A 55 0.02 -8.41 5.43
C ARG A 55 0.62 -7.15 4.85
N ARG A 56 0.23 -5.96 5.31
CA ARG A 56 0.65 -4.72 4.65
C ARG A 56 2.12 -4.42 4.84
N TYR A 57 2.61 -4.54 6.07
CA TYR A 57 4.04 -4.49 6.34
C TYR A 57 4.77 -5.59 5.57
N GLY A 58 4.13 -6.76 5.41
CA GLY A 58 4.59 -7.83 4.53
C GLY A 58 4.74 -7.39 3.07
N ASP A 59 3.75 -6.74 2.47
CA ASP A 59 3.80 -6.24 1.09
C ASP A 59 4.92 -5.21 0.91
N LEU A 60 5.01 -4.23 1.82
CA LEU A 60 6.05 -3.21 1.83
C LEU A 60 7.45 -3.86 1.89
N LYS A 61 7.63 -4.81 2.81
CA LYS A 61 8.88 -5.57 2.93
C LYS A 61 9.18 -6.38 1.67
N ASN A 62 8.20 -7.11 1.15
CA ASN A 62 8.39 -8.00 0.01
C ASN A 62 8.73 -7.22 -1.27
N ILE A 63 8.13 -6.04 -1.48
CA ILE A 63 8.48 -5.12 -2.57
C ILE A 63 9.95 -4.71 -2.46
N ALA A 64 10.38 -4.27 -1.27
CA ALA A 64 11.77 -3.90 -1.05
C ALA A 64 12.72 -5.11 -1.17
N GLU A 65 12.30 -6.28 -0.71
CA GLU A 65 13.07 -7.51 -0.80
C GLU A 65 13.38 -7.88 -2.25
N VAL A 66 12.37 -7.84 -3.12
CA VAL A 66 12.53 -8.03 -4.56
C VAL A 66 13.57 -7.05 -5.10
N ILE A 67 13.41 -5.75 -4.84
CA ILE A 67 14.32 -4.72 -5.37
C ILE A 67 15.77 -4.93 -4.91
N PHE A 68 16.00 -5.24 -3.63
CA PHE A 68 17.33 -5.34 -3.04
C PHE A 68 18.06 -6.65 -3.36
N THR A 69 17.32 -7.75 -3.46
CA THR A 69 17.86 -9.10 -3.56
C THR A 69 17.79 -9.70 -4.97
N HIS A 70 17.07 -9.06 -5.89
CA HIS A 70 16.97 -9.54 -7.28
C HIS A 70 18.37 -9.69 -7.90
N PRO A 71 18.66 -10.80 -8.62
CA PRO A 71 19.99 -11.06 -9.18
C PRO A 71 20.53 -9.97 -10.12
N GLY A 72 19.64 -9.21 -10.76
CA GLY A 72 20.00 -8.09 -11.63
C GLY A 72 20.55 -6.86 -10.88
N HIS A 73 20.25 -6.70 -9.59
CA HIS A 73 20.71 -5.58 -8.77
C HIS A 73 21.71 -6.04 -7.69
N ASN A 74 21.38 -7.15 -7.02
CA ASN A 74 22.19 -7.84 -6.01
C ASN A 74 22.83 -6.89 -4.98
N LYS A 75 22.08 -5.91 -4.48
CA LYS A 75 22.58 -4.92 -3.51
C LYS A 75 22.81 -5.57 -2.15
N MET A 76 21.98 -6.53 -1.77
CA MET A 76 22.09 -7.29 -0.52
C MET A 76 21.66 -8.73 -0.75
N ASN A 77 22.25 -9.66 0.01
CA ASN A 77 21.66 -10.99 0.15
C ASN A 77 20.46 -10.98 1.11
N GLN A 78 19.71 -12.08 1.16
CA GLN A 78 18.51 -12.22 1.98
C GLN A 78 18.74 -11.91 3.48
N PHE A 79 19.87 -12.34 4.04
CA PHE A 79 20.19 -12.15 5.44
C PHE A 79 20.52 -10.68 5.75
N GLU A 80 21.30 -10.05 4.87
CA GLU A 80 21.62 -8.63 4.94
C GLU A 80 20.37 -7.77 4.82
N PHE A 81 19.48 -8.08 3.86
CA PHE A 81 18.21 -7.39 3.69
C PHE A 81 17.32 -7.50 4.93
N ASN A 82 17.14 -8.71 5.49
CA ASN A 82 16.34 -8.90 6.69
C ASN A 82 16.90 -8.10 7.88
N THR A 83 18.23 -8.06 8.02
CA THR A 83 18.92 -7.28 9.05
C THR A 83 18.71 -5.78 8.84
N PHE A 84 18.96 -5.27 7.64
CA PHE A 84 18.72 -3.88 7.26
C PHE A 84 17.26 -3.46 7.53
N TRP A 85 16.31 -4.24 7.04
CA TRP A 85 14.88 -3.94 7.13
C TRP A 85 14.38 -3.90 8.57
N SER A 86 14.79 -4.86 9.40
CA SER A 86 14.43 -4.86 10.84
C SER A 86 14.96 -3.64 11.58
N ARG A 87 16.10 -3.09 11.18
CA ARG A 87 16.71 -1.89 11.79
C ARG A 87 16.02 -0.59 11.43
N LEU A 88 15.11 -0.57 10.45
CA LEU A 88 14.26 0.61 10.18
C LEU A 88 13.28 0.89 11.32
N TRP A 89 13.01 -0.09 12.19
CA TRP A 89 12.19 0.09 13.37
C TRP A 89 12.94 0.88 14.45
N SER A 90 12.34 1.98 14.88
CA SER A 90 12.89 2.93 15.85
C SER A 90 14.21 3.58 15.38
N TYR A 91 14.34 3.78 14.07
CA TYR A 91 15.44 4.53 13.46
C TYR A 91 15.09 6.00 13.21
N GLY A 92 16.02 6.89 13.52
CA GLY A 92 15.95 8.30 13.18
C GLY A 92 14.71 9.00 13.74
N CYS A 93 14.22 9.97 12.97
CA CYS A 93 13.10 10.84 13.32
C CYS A 93 11.81 10.55 12.57
N HIS A 94 11.82 9.66 11.57
CA HIS A 94 10.70 9.42 10.67
C HIS A 94 10.51 7.96 10.28
N CYS A 95 11.43 7.03 10.54
CA CYS A 95 11.19 5.60 10.24
C CYS A 95 10.14 4.97 11.18
N PHE A 96 9.94 3.65 11.10
CA PHE A 96 8.83 2.97 11.76
C PHE A 96 8.92 3.11 13.28
N SER A 97 7.80 3.39 13.93
CA SER A 97 7.75 3.69 15.36
C SER A 97 7.06 2.55 16.10
N ALA A 98 7.81 1.72 16.83
CA ALA A 98 7.21 0.65 17.63
C ALA A 98 6.36 1.17 18.80
N ASP A 99 6.55 2.45 19.17
CA ASP A 99 5.87 3.10 20.30
C ASP A 99 4.54 3.77 19.89
N SER A 100 4.11 3.68 18.63
CA SER A 100 2.87 4.27 18.11
C SER A 100 1.79 3.23 17.83
N ASP A 101 0.52 3.63 17.96
CA ASP A 101 -0.65 2.88 17.51
C ASP A 101 -0.71 2.70 15.98
N ARG A 102 0.08 3.49 15.23
CA ARG A 102 0.18 3.51 13.78
C ARG A 102 1.65 3.51 13.33
N PRO A 103 2.35 2.40 13.54
CA PRO A 103 3.82 2.33 13.43
C PRO A 103 4.36 2.73 12.06
N MET A 104 3.58 2.51 11.00
CA MET A 104 4.01 2.81 9.62
C MET A 104 3.50 4.17 9.13
N SER A 105 2.37 4.64 9.64
CA SER A 105 1.74 5.88 9.16
C SER A 105 1.93 7.12 10.06
N GLU A 106 2.44 6.96 11.29
CA GLU A 106 2.81 8.09 12.15
C GLU A 106 3.93 8.94 11.50
N MET A 107 3.65 10.20 11.18
CA MET A 107 4.55 11.07 10.38
C MET A 107 5.95 11.29 10.95
N GLY A 108 6.15 11.11 12.26
CA GLY A 108 7.32 11.61 12.96
C GLY A 108 7.42 13.13 12.98
N PHE A 109 8.57 13.66 13.37
CA PHE A 109 8.76 15.10 13.54
C PHE A 109 10.21 15.50 13.39
N GLY A 110 10.43 16.78 13.11
CA GLY A 110 11.77 17.35 13.01
C GLY A 110 12.39 17.25 11.62
N ILE A 111 13.69 17.50 11.57
CA ILE A 111 14.55 17.34 10.40
C ILE A 111 15.09 15.90 10.41
N PRO A 112 15.05 15.18 9.28
CA PRO A 112 15.64 13.86 9.19
C PRO A 112 17.13 13.88 9.52
N VAL A 113 17.59 12.83 10.20
CA VAL A 113 18.99 12.72 10.63
C VAL A 113 19.94 12.38 9.50
N ASP A 114 19.43 11.70 8.47
CA ASP A 114 20.18 11.27 7.28
C ASP A 114 19.24 11.01 6.08
N GLY A 115 19.79 10.39 5.03
CA GLY A 115 19.05 10.05 3.82
C GLY A 115 18.06 8.89 4.00
N VAL A 116 18.40 7.86 4.78
CA VAL A 116 17.45 6.78 5.16
C VAL A 116 16.22 7.36 5.87
N ASP A 117 16.44 8.23 6.85
CA ASP A 117 15.37 8.89 7.58
C ASP A 117 14.58 9.87 6.68
N SER A 118 15.24 10.45 5.67
CA SER A 118 14.58 11.25 4.64
C SER A 118 13.66 10.42 3.74
N ALA A 119 14.09 9.21 3.34
CA ALA A 119 13.26 8.25 2.60
C ALA A 119 12.03 7.86 3.44
N CYS A 120 12.20 7.56 4.72
CA CYS A 120 11.10 7.28 5.65
C CYS A 120 10.10 8.44 5.75
N ARG A 121 10.60 9.68 5.82
CA ARG A 121 9.74 10.88 5.80
C ARG A 121 8.97 11.02 4.50
N ASN A 122 9.61 10.78 3.36
CA ASN A 122 9.02 10.89 2.04
C ASN A 122 7.93 9.84 1.83
N PHE A 123 8.19 8.59 2.25
CA PHE A 123 7.21 7.51 2.27
C PHE A 123 5.91 7.89 3.00
N LYS A 124 6.03 8.36 4.25
CA LYS A 124 4.88 8.75 5.07
C LYS A 124 4.11 9.93 4.45
N ARG A 125 4.85 10.86 3.85
CA ARG A 125 4.27 11.98 3.10
C ARG A 125 3.51 11.54 1.85
N CYS A 126 4.07 10.59 1.10
CA CYS A 126 3.41 9.99 -0.05
C CYS A 126 2.08 9.35 0.37
N GLN A 127 2.08 8.52 1.42
CA GLN A 127 0.86 7.89 1.92
C GLN A 127 -0.19 8.91 2.34
N ARG A 128 0.20 10.01 2.99
CA ARG A 128 -0.74 11.08 3.34
C ARG A 128 -1.35 11.75 2.11
N CYS A 129 -0.58 11.98 1.06
CA CYS A 129 -1.10 12.53 -0.18
C CYS A 129 -2.09 11.59 -0.87
N VAL A 130 -1.78 10.30 -0.92
CA VAL A 130 -2.69 9.28 -1.43
C VAL A 130 -3.98 9.24 -0.60
N SER A 131 -3.87 9.28 0.72
CA SER A 131 -5.02 9.36 1.63
C SER A 131 -5.89 10.59 1.36
N GLN A 132 -5.30 11.77 1.19
CA GLN A 132 -6.04 13.00 0.87
C GLN A 132 -6.79 12.90 -0.46
N GLN A 133 -6.21 12.23 -1.46
CA GLN A 133 -6.81 12.09 -2.78
C GLN A 133 -7.94 11.06 -2.80
N TYR A 134 -7.82 9.96 -2.06
CA TYR A 134 -8.67 8.78 -2.21
C TYR A 134 -9.46 8.40 -0.94
N ASN A 135 -9.46 9.21 0.11
CA ASN A 135 -10.36 8.99 1.23
C ASN A 135 -11.83 9.03 0.75
N GLY A 136 -12.64 8.09 1.24
CA GLY A 136 -14.01 7.87 0.80
C GLY A 136 -14.16 6.98 -0.44
N THR A 137 -13.07 6.57 -1.10
CA THR A 137 -13.15 5.75 -2.33
C THR A 137 -12.97 4.25 -2.09
N THR A 138 -12.54 3.84 -0.90
CA THR A 138 -12.37 2.42 -0.54
C THR A 138 -13.66 1.85 0.07
N PRO A 139 -13.85 0.51 0.10
CA PRO A 139 -15.01 -0.10 0.77
C PRO A 139 -15.11 0.25 2.27
N MET A 140 -13.99 0.57 2.92
CA MET A 140 -13.93 0.98 4.32
C MET A 140 -14.10 2.50 4.51
N GLY A 141 -14.21 3.27 3.43
CA GLY A 141 -14.34 4.73 3.45
C GLY A 141 -13.02 5.49 3.73
N GLU A 142 -11.93 4.79 4.00
CA GLU A 142 -10.62 5.38 4.32
C GLU A 142 -9.52 4.79 3.43
N CYS A 143 -8.63 5.64 2.94
CA CYS A 143 -7.44 5.27 2.21
C CYS A 143 -6.23 5.41 3.15
N ILE A 144 -5.97 4.34 3.91
CA ILE A 144 -4.90 4.29 4.91
C ILE A 144 -3.96 3.15 4.52
N GLY A 145 -2.67 3.47 4.43
CA GLY A 145 -1.62 2.55 4.02
C GLY A 145 -1.69 1.20 4.73
N GLU A 146 -1.93 1.22 6.05
CA GLU A 146 -1.99 0.04 6.94
C GLU A 146 -3.20 -0.88 6.69
N PHE A 147 -4.30 -0.40 6.10
CA PHE A 147 -5.56 -1.15 5.99
C PHE A 147 -5.92 -1.55 4.56
N VAL A 148 -5.42 -0.83 3.57
CA VAL A 148 -5.73 -1.06 2.16
C VAL A 148 -4.75 -2.06 1.56
N ARG A 149 -5.29 -3.09 0.93
CA ARG A 149 -4.52 -4.12 0.23
C ARG A 149 -4.48 -3.82 -1.25
N TYR A 150 -3.38 -4.18 -1.88
CA TYR A 150 -3.26 -4.17 -3.33
C TYR A 150 -2.60 -5.45 -3.82
N ARG A 151 -2.67 -5.66 -5.13
CA ARG A 151 -1.98 -6.74 -5.82
C ARG A 151 -0.80 -6.17 -6.58
N TRP A 152 0.30 -6.89 -6.57
CA TRP A 152 1.50 -6.58 -7.32
C TRP A 152 2.19 -7.88 -7.72
N VAL A 153 3.05 -7.78 -8.72
CA VAL A 153 3.80 -8.90 -9.27
C VAL A 153 5.25 -8.50 -9.46
N GLU A 154 6.15 -9.47 -9.45
CA GLU A 154 7.55 -9.23 -9.80
C GLU A 154 7.68 -9.15 -11.33
N GLY A 155 8.21 -8.02 -11.82
CA GLY A 155 8.53 -7.84 -13.23
C GLY A 155 9.74 -8.66 -13.64
N MET A 156 9.84 -8.97 -14.94
CA MET A 156 11.00 -9.69 -15.50
C MET A 156 12.33 -8.91 -15.36
N ASP A 157 12.24 -7.60 -15.16
CA ASP A 157 13.36 -6.69 -14.91
C ASP A 157 13.79 -6.65 -13.44
N GLY A 158 13.12 -7.39 -12.55
CA GLY A 158 13.40 -7.40 -11.12
C GLY A 158 12.78 -6.23 -10.37
N TYR A 159 11.87 -5.48 -10.99
CA TYR A 159 11.11 -4.42 -10.35
C TYR A 159 9.66 -4.84 -10.12
N PRO A 160 9.10 -4.58 -8.92
CA PRO A 160 7.68 -4.80 -8.67
C PRO A 160 6.80 -3.96 -9.58
N ALA A 161 5.73 -4.56 -10.10
CA ALA A 161 4.71 -3.91 -10.90
C ALA A 161 3.32 -4.04 -10.26
N TYR A 162 2.54 -2.96 -10.29
CA TYR A 162 1.17 -2.96 -9.79
C TYR A 162 0.26 -3.85 -10.66
N ALA A 163 -0.57 -4.69 -10.02
CA ALA A 163 -1.45 -5.66 -10.68
C ALA A 163 -2.94 -5.40 -10.38
N GLY A 164 -3.36 -4.16 -10.63
CA GLY A 164 -4.73 -3.71 -10.39
C GLY A 164 -5.19 -2.62 -11.36
N GLN A 165 -6.27 -1.94 -11.00
CA GLN A 165 -6.79 -0.81 -11.77
C GLN A 165 -6.08 0.49 -11.38
N GLY A 166 -5.69 1.29 -12.38
CA GLY A 166 -5.07 2.58 -12.14
C GLY A 166 -6.03 3.64 -11.60
N ASN A 167 -5.46 4.71 -11.07
CA ASN A 167 -6.13 5.83 -10.39
C ASN A 167 -6.94 5.40 -9.15
N THR A 168 -6.37 4.51 -8.34
CA THR A 168 -6.99 3.98 -7.12
C THR A 168 -6.14 4.26 -5.89
N CYS A 169 -6.73 4.12 -4.70
CA CYS A 169 -6.00 4.16 -3.43
C CYS A 169 -4.91 3.07 -3.42
N GLU A 170 -5.26 1.89 -3.89
CA GLU A 170 -4.42 0.70 -4.01
C GLU A 170 -3.17 0.97 -4.85
N GLU A 171 -3.33 1.56 -6.04
CA GLU A 171 -2.20 1.94 -6.88
C GLU A 171 -1.34 3.00 -6.20
N GLY A 172 -1.95 4.06 -5.66
CA GLY A 172 -1.23 5.13 -4.99
C GLY A 172 -0.38 4.62 -3.82
N LEU A 173 -0.92 3.70 -3.02
CA LEU A 173 -0.20 3.09 -1.90
C LEU A 173 0.91 2.15 -2.37
N PHE A 174 0.67 1.35 -3.42
CA PHE A 174 1.74 0.55 -4.04
C PHE A 174 2.89 1.44 -4.52
N GLN A 175 2.58 2.55 -5.17
CA GLN A 175 3.60 3.47 -5.66
C GLN A 175 4.39 4.12 -4.52
N CYS A 176 3.75 4.44 -3.40
CA CYS A 176 4.48 4.92 -2.22
C CYS A 176 5.49 3.90 -1.70
N ASP A 177 5.13 2.61 -1.69
CA ASP A 177 6.02 1.54 -1.26
C ASP A 177 7.17 1.30 -2.22
N TYR A 178 6.86 1.24 -3.52
CA TYR A 178 7.86 1.10 -4.57
C TYR A 178 8.88 2.24 -4.48
N ASN A 179 8.41 3.49 -4.45
CA ASN A 179 9.30 4.65 -4.37
C ASN A 179 10.08 4.69 -3.05
N PHE A 180 9.51 4.26 -1.93
CA PHE A 180 10.26 4.14 -0.68
C PHE A 180 11.38 3.10 -0.76
N ALA A 181 11.10 1.94 -1.35
CA ALA A 181 12.12 0.92 -1.56
C ALA A 181 13.23 1.41 -2.50
N MET A 182 12.89 2.15 -3.56
CA MET A 182 13.86 2.78 -4.45
C MET A 182 14.68 3.86 -3.74
N ASP A 183 14.03 4.74 -2.97
CA ASP A 183 14.72 5.78 -2.18
C ASP A 183 15.72 5.12 -1.20
N LEU A 184 15.32 4.06 -0.50
CA LEU A 184 16.24 3.29 0.38
C LEU A 184 17.34 2.57 -0.38
N PHE A 185 17.06 2.12 -1.61
CA PHE A 185 18.04 1.42 -2.44
C PHE A 185 19.21 2.33 -2.82
N ASP A 186 19.07 3.65 -2.80
CA ASP A 186 20.17 4.57 -3.08
C ASP A 186 20.96 4.98 -1.81
N GLU A 187 20.45 4.66 -0.63
CA GLU A 187 21.02 5.08 0.64
C GLU A 187 22.17 4.15 1.12
N PRO A 188 23.10 4.67 1.95
CA PRO A 188 24.11 3.87 2.64
C PRO A 188 23.47 3.01 3.74
N PRO A 189 24.24 2.07 4.33
CA PRO A 189 23.78 1.32 5.51
C PRO A 189 23.36 2.24 6.66
N LEU A 190 22.37 1.79 7.46
CA LEU A 190 21.89 2.54 8.63
C LEU A 190 23.03 2.87 9.58
N ASP A 191 23.03 4.10 10.10
CA ASP A 191 23.96 4.56 11.11
C ASP A 191 23.48 4.15 12.52
N PRO A 192 24.21 3.27 13.24
CA PRO A 192 23.79 2.80 14.55
C PRO A 192 23.54 3.92 15.56
N ARG A 193 24.17 5.10 15.40
CA ARG A 193 24.00 6.25 16.29
C ARG A 193 22.56 6.75 16.34
N PHE A 194 21.77 6.51 15.29
CA PHE A 194 20.38 6.94 15.16
C PHE A 194 19.36 5.81 15.38
N SER A 195 19.79 4.65 15.89
CA SER A 195 18.92 3.51 16.21
C SER A 195 18.64 3.45 17.71
N LYS A 196 17.37 3.34 18.11
CA LYS A 196 17.00 3.14 19.54
C LYS A 196 17.61 1.86 20.12
N VAL A 197 17.83 0.84 19.29
CA VAL A 197 18.31 -0.49 19.72
C VAL A 197 19.82 -0.61 19.60
N ASP A 198 20.41 -0.13 18.50
CA ASP A 198 21.84 -0.32 18.21
C ASP A 198 22.72 0.84 18.72
N SER A 199 22.13 1.98 19.12
CA SER A 199 22.92 3.14 19.56
C SER A 199 23.55 2.92 20.92
N ILE A 200 24.89 2.96 20.96
CA ILE A 200 25.67 2.94 22.21
C ILE A 200 25.44 4.19 23.07
N TYR A 201 24.90 5.26 22.50
CA TYR A 201 24.64 6.53 23.18
C TYR A 201 23.19 6.69 23.66
N GLY A 202 22.34 5.68 23.43
CA GLY A 202 20.93 5.72 23.83
C GLY A 202 20.11 6.69 22.98
N TRP A 203 20.05 6.45 21.66
CA TRP A 203 19.22 7.25 20.76
C TRP A 203 17.75 7.22 21.19
N ASP A 204 17.19 8.40 21.39
CA ASP A 204 15.77 8.60 21.59
C ASP A 204 15.32 9.80 20.76
N ARG A 205 14.40 9.57 19.81
CA ARG A 205 13.87 10.63 18.95
C ARG A 205 13.15 11.74 19.73
N PHE A 206 12.66 11.45 20.93
CA PHE A 206 12.00 12.42 21.82
C PHE A 206 12.98 13.17 22.72
N ALA A 207 14.24 12.73 22.81
CA ALA A 207 15.26 13.43 23.58
C ALA A 207 15.55 14.81 22.98
N TYR A 208 15.82 15.77 23.87
CA TYR A 208 16.09 17.14 23.50
C TYR A 208 17.26 17.22 22.50
N GLY A 209 17.03 17.87 21.36
CA GLY A 209 18.06 18.16 20.36
C GLY A 209 18.25 17.11 19.26
N ASN A 210 17.63 15.93 19.35
CA ASN A 210 17.73 14.90 18.30
C ASN A 210 16.88 15.26 17.07
N CYS A 211 15.56 15.19 17.20
CA CYS A 211 14.63 15.48 16.11
C CYS A 211 14.20 16.96 16.13
N LYS A 212 15.17 17.85 15.86
CA LYS A 212 14.95 19.31 15.89
C LYS A 212 13.87 19.71 14.89
N ARG A 213 12.85 20.41 15.38
CA ARG A 213 11.89 21.09 14.50
C ARG A 213 12.56 22.31 13.89
N PRO A 214 12.36 22.60 12.60
CA PRO A 214 12.84 23.84 12.02
C PRO A 214 12.27 25.01 12.84
N GLU A 215 13.09 26.03 13.08
CA GLU A 215 12.63 27.25 13.75
C GLU A 215 11.41 27.79 13.00
N HIS A 216 10.37 28.14 13.75
CA HIS A 216 9.15 28.70 13.18
C HIS A 216 9.49 30.04 12.52
N ASN A 217 9.65 30.05 11.21
CA ASN A 217 9.43 31.27 10.45
C ASN A 217 7.92 31.53 10.50
N ASP A 218 7.48 32.76 10.78
CA ASP A 218 6.07 33.19 10.91
C ASP A 218 5.20 32.95 9.65
N ILE A 219 5.74 32.27 8.64
CA ILE A 219 5.04 31.91 7.42
C ILE A 219 4.22 30.64 7.69
N PRO A 220 2.89 30.70 7.56
CA PRO A 220 2.04 29.52 7.72
C PRO A 220 2.42 28.45 6.70
N TYR A 221 2.79 27.28 7.20
CA TYR A 221 3.07 26.10 6.37
C TYR A 221 1.77 25.62 5.72
N ARG A 222 1.59 25.95 4.44
CA ARG A 222 0.49 25.39 3.63
C ARG A 222 1.01 24.19 2.85
N HIS A 223 0.44 23.04 3.13
CA HIS A 223 0.85 21.78 2.55
C HIS A 223 -0.05 21.37 1.40
N GLU A 224 0.55 20.94 0.30
CA GLU A 224 -0.14 20.42 -0.88
C GLU A 224 0.58 19.18 -1.42
N CYS A 225 -0.13 18.44 -2.26
CA CYS A 225 0.31 17.20 -2.87
C CYS A 225 0.38 17.35 -4.39
N CYS A 226 1.42 16.79 -4.99
CA CYS A 226 1.61 16.74 -6.44
C CYS A 226 1.85 15.29 -6.84
N HIS A 227 1.06 14.76 -7.77
CA HIS A 227 1.31 13.45 -8.36
C HIS A 227 2.18 13.64 -9.60
N THR A 228 3.40 13.08 -9.60
CA THR A 228 4.41 13.28 -10.64
C THR A 228 5.06 11.96 -11.01
N GLY A 229 4.88 11.50 -12.25
CA GLY A 229 5.54 10.29 -12.76
C GLY A 229 5.30 9.04 -11.90
N GLY A 230 4.10 8.89 -11.34
CA GLY A 230 3.75 7.77 -10.45
C GLY A 230 4.10 8.00 -8.98
N ASN A 231 4.73 9.11 -8.59
CA ASN A 231 5.07 9.40 -7.19
C ASN A 231 4.26 10.56 -6.63
N TRP A 232 3.79 10.46 -5.37
CA TRP A 232 3.13 11.56 -4.67
C TRP A 232 4.11 12.35 -3.82
N GLN A 233 4.30 13.61 -4.20
CA GLN A 233 5.19 14.54 -3.52
C GLN A 233 4.41 15.53 -2.68
N TRP A 234 4.69 15.54 -1.38
CA TRP A 234 4.22 16.57 -0.45
C TRP A 234 5.16 17.78 -0.50
N TYR A 235 4.62 18.97 -0.75
CA TYR A 235 5.39 20.21 -0.77
C TYR A 235 4.77 21.33 0.08
N ASN A 236 5.58 22.36 0.35
CA ASN A 236 5.11 23.62 0.94
C ASN A 236 4.65 24.55 -0.19
N ALA A 237 3.35 24.77 -0.29
CA ALA A 237 2.71 25.60 -1.32
C ALA A 237 3.05 27.09 -1.23
N HIS A 238 3.68 27.53 -0.13
CA HIS A 238 4.18 28.90 -0.03
C HIS A 238 5.48 29.11 -0.83
N THR A 239 6.30 28.07 -0.97
CA THR A 239 7.62 28.17 -1.61
C THR A 239 7.73 27.34 -2.89
N LYS A 240 6.79 26.43 -3.12
CA LYS A 240 6.79 25.49 -4.25
C LYS A 240 5.40 25.38 -4.87
N LYS A 241 5.35 24.86 -6.10
CA LYS A 241 4.12 24.58 -6.86
C LYS A 241 4.23 23.27 -7.65
N CYS A 242 3.09 22.63 -7.88
CA CYS A 242 2.97 21.47 -8.76
C CYS A 242 2.86 21.93 -10.23
N CYS A 243 3.85 21.60 -11.07
CA CYS A 243 3.87 21.92 -12.48
C CYS A 243 3.22 20.81 -13.30
N HIS A 244 1.94 20.99 -13.65
CA HIS A 244 1.17 20.12 -14.56
C HIS A 244 1.20 18.61 -14.21
N GLY A 245 1.39 18.25 -12.92
CA GLY A 245 1.55 16.85 -12.52
C GLY A 245 2.83 16.19 -13.05
N VAL A 246 3.85 16.98 -13.39
CA VAL A 246 5.13 16.48 -13.93
C VAL A 246 6.27 16.66 -12.92
N LYS A 247 6.29 17.78 -12.20
CA LYS A 247 7.30 18.05 -11.17
C LYS A 247 6.81 19.05 -10.13
N VAL A 248 7.40 19.02 -8.95
CA VAL A 248 7.33 20.14 -8.00
C VAL A 248 8.49 21.10 -8.31
N ALA A 249 8.18 22.39 -8.47
CA ALA A 249 9.17 23.45 -8.74
C ALA A 249 9.05 24.57 -7.69
N ARG A 250 10.02 25.50 -7.63
CA ARG A 250 9.86 26.69 -6.79
C ARG A 250 8.72 27.55 -7.34
N ILE A 251 8.09 28.34 -6.48
CA ILE A 251 6.92 29.12 -6.87
C ILE A 251 7.23 30.16 -7.96
N ASP A 252 8.47 30.65 -7.98
CA ASP A 252 9.03 31.60 -8.95
C ASP A 252 9.54 30.96 -10.24
N ASP A 253 9.75 29.63 -10.28
CA ASP A 253 10.21 28.93 -11.48
C ASP A 253 9.11 28.84 -12.54
N THR A 254 9.45 28.92 -13.83
CA THR A 254 8.46 28.67 -14.89
C THR A 254 8.18 27.18 -15.06
N CYS A 255 6.90 26.81 -15.08
CA CYS A 255 6.47 25.45 -15.42
C CYS A 255 6.53 25.28 -16.95
N ASN A 256 7.73 25.14 -17.51
CA ASN A 256 7.87 24.88 -18.94
C ASN A 256 7.15 23.57 -19.29
N HIS A 257 6.25 23.63 -20.26
CA HIS A 257 5.62 22.44 -20.80
C HIS A 257 6.70 21.59 -21.46
N HIS A 258 6.93 20.37 -20.97
CA HIS A 258 7.46 19.37 -21.89
C HIS A 258 6.36 19.08 -22.91
N PRO A 259 6.63 19.22 -24.23
CA PRO A 259 5.65 18.82 -25.23
C PRO A 259 5.34 17.35 -24.96
N ARG A 260 4.06 17.03 -24.73
CA ARG A 260 3.60 15.65 -24.67
C ARG A 260 4.12 14.97 -25.94
N SER A 261 4.98 13.97 -25.79
CA SER A 261 5.38 13.11 -26.90
C SER A 261 4.09 12.58 -27.53
N LYS A 262 3.89 12.94 -28.80
CA LYS A 262 2.78 12.47 -29.62
C LYS A 262 2.87 10.97 -29.84
#